data_AF-A0ABD1WXE0-F1
#
_entry.id   AF-A0ABD1WXE0-F1
#
_cell.length_a   1.000
_cell.length_b   1.000
_cell.length_c   1.000
_cell.angle_alpha   90.00
_cell.angle_beta   90.00
_cell.angle_gamma   90.00
#
_symmetry.space_group_name_H-M   'P 1'
#
loop_
_entity.id
_entity.type
_entity.pdbx_description
1 polymer ?
#
loop_
_entity_poly.entity_id
_entity_poly.type
_entity_poly.pdbx_seq_one_letter_code
_entity_poly.pdbx_strand_id
1 'polypeptide(L)'
;MAGALNFTPAPILRPLSTRKLSNKRLFIVHSSTNSSETPVASTSVSIKEEPSSGFSISPPPNFKPPKPKPFSVRPDKVFDILGASLALVFRLTTSVLVSGYSASFVPKNEISSEDYALEFAGFKLKETSKLGPRPEKPIEIYEFESCPFCRKVREIVAVLDLDVLFYPCPRNGPNFRPRAAQMGGKKQFPYMVDPNTGVSMYESDDIIKYLVEKYGDGKVPIMLSLGLLTTLTEGFAMIGRMGKGSSYTPSKLPSKPLDIWAYEASPFCKVVREVLVELELPHLLHSCARGSPKRHVLKQRVGHFQVPYLEDPNTGVQMFESAEIIEYLRATYAL
;
A
#
# COMPACT_ATOMS: atom_id res chain seq x y z
N MET A 1 -28.32 -26.29 -41.73
CA MET A 1 -27.39 -25.64 -42.68
C MET A 1 -26.55 -24.63 -41.89
N ALA A 2 -25.50 -25.12 -41.23
CA ALA A 2 -24.58 -24.31 -40.44
C ALA A 2 -23.31 -24.10 -41.29
N GLY A 3 -23.00 -22.84 -41.63
CA GLY A 3 -21.80 -22.49 -42.39
C GLY A 3 -20.62 -22.28 -41.45
N ALA A 4 -19.66 -23.22 -41.48
CA ALA A 4 -18.36 -23.09 -40.85
C ALA A 4 -17.42 -22.29 -41.76
N LEU A 5 -16.80 -21.23 -41.24
CA LEU A 5 -15.71 -20.52 -41.91
C LEU A 5 -14.38 -20.95 -41.31
N ASN A 6 -13.66 -21.78 -42.05
CA ASN A 6 -12.28 -22.18 -41.79
C ASN A 6 -11.32 -21.08 -42.26
N PHE A 7 -10.45 -20.60 -41.37
CA PHE A 7 -9.30 -19.78 -41.75
C PHE A 7 -8.02 -20.61 -41.68
N THR A 8 -7.36 -20.77 -42.82
CA THR A 8 -6.02 -21.35 -42.99
C THR A 8 -4.93 -20.33 -42.64
N PRO A 9 -3.84 -20.72 -41.94
CA PRO A 9 -2.74 -19.82 -41.63
C PRO A 9 -1.73 -19.72 -42.79
N ALA A 10 -1.23 -18.51 -43.05
CA ALA A 10 -0.14 -18.22 -43.99
C ALA A 10 1.24 -18.39 -43.31
N PRO A 11 2.34 -18.54 -44.08
CA PRO A 11 3.47 -19.37 -43.68
C PRO A 11 4.53 -18.69 -42.81
N ILE A 12 5.27 -19.58 -42.15
CA ILE A 12 6.38 -19.43 -41.20
C ILE A 12 7.56 -18.67 -41.84
N LEU A 13 7.97 -17.56 -41.23
CA LEU A 13 9.31 -16.99 -41.39
C LEU A 13 10.24 -17.56 -40.30
N ARG A 14 11.31 -18.25 -40.72
CA ARG A 14 12.40 -18.74 -39.88
C ARG A 14 13.26 -17.57 -39.34
N PRO A 15 13.95 -17.77 -38.21
CA PRO A 15 14.57 -16.68 -37.46
C PRO A 15 15.95 -16.29 -38.01
N LEU A 16 16.29 -15.00 -37.91
CA LEU A 16 17.68 -14.56 -38.02
C LEU A 16 18.46 -14.95 -36.75
N SER A 17 19.57 -15.63 -36.99
CA SER A 17 20.63 -15.96 -36.04
C SER A 17 21.48 -14.72 -35.70
N THR A 18 22.22 -14.82 -34.58
CA THR A 18 23.22 -13.92 -33.96
C THR A 18 22.65 -13.06 -32.82
N ARG A 19 23.28 -12.92 -31.64
CA ARG A 19 24.59 -13.31 -31.12
C ARG A 19 24.47 -13.39 -29.59
N LYS A 20 25.12 -14.39 -28.95
CA LYS A 20 25.21 -14.55 -27.48
C LYS A 20 25.73 -13.27 -26.82
N LEU A 21 25.01 -12.76 -25.82
CA LEU A 21 25.51 -11.81 -24.82
C LEU A 21 25.34 -12.41 -23.42
N SER A 22 26.49 -12.88 -22.94
CA SER A 22 26.94 -13.13 -21.57
C SER A 22 25.93 -13.02 -20.42
N ASN A 23 25.80 -14.13 -19.68
CA ASN A 23 25.28 -14.23 -18.32
C ASN A 23 25.74 -13.07 -17.43
N LYS A 24 24.80 -12.28 -16.91
CA LYS A 24 25.02 -11.51 -15.68
C LYS A 24 24.64 -12.39 -14.50
N ARG A 25 25.62 -12.60 -13.63
CA ARG A 25 25.53 -13.37 -12.38
C ARG A 25 24.40 -12.83 -11.50
N LEU A 26 23.45 -13.69 -11.17
CA LEU A 26 22.62 -13.56 -9.97
C LEU A 26 23.54 -13.69 -8.75
N PHE A 27 23.65 -12.63 -7.95
CA PHE A 27 24.29 -12.72 -6.64
C PHE A 27 23.26 -13.21 -5.63
N ILE A 28 23.20 -14.54 -5.48
CA ILE A 28 22.62 -15.17 -4.30
C ILE A 28 23.70 -15.09 -3.21
N VAL A 29 23.49 -14.30 -2.16
CA VAL A 29 24.37 -14.33 -0.99
C VAL A 29 23.99 -15.56 -0.16
N HIS A 30 24.72 -16.65 -0.34
CA HIS A 30 24.75 -17.78 0.61
C HIS A 30 25.84 -17.50 1.64
N SER A 31 25.46 -17.26 2.89
CA SER A 31 26.42 -17.31 4.00
C SER A 31 26.73 -18.77 4.30
N SER A 32 27.92 -19.22 3.92
CA SER A 32 28.51 -20.47 4.38
C SER A 32 29.57 -20.13 5.42
N THR A 33 29.39 -20.63 6.65
CA THR A 33 30.45 -20.70 7.65
C THR A 33 30.48 -22.11 8.20
N ASN A 34 31.64 -22.73 8.04
CA ASN A 34 31.99 -24.07 8.48
C ASN A 34 31.68 -24.30 9.96
N SER A 35 31.17 -25.50 10.20
CA SER A 35 31.07 -26.18 11.47
C SER A 35 32.43 -26.34 12.15
N SER A 36 32.54 -25.82 13.38
CA SER A 36 33.40 -26.37 14.41
C SER A 36 32.56 -26.46 15.67
N GLU A 37 32.36 -27.68 16.15
CA GLU A 37 31.52 -28.02 17.30
C GLU A 37 32.21 -27.63 18.61
N THR A 38 31.52 -26.85 19.45
CA THR A 38 31.51 -27.01 20.91
C THR A 38 30.33 -26.20 21.48
N PRO A 39 29.59 -26.74 22.47
CA PRO A 39 28.25 -26.24 22.79
C PRO A 39 28.33 -25.07 23.75
N VAL A 40 27.80 -23.91 23.35
CA VAL A 40 27.57 -22.79 24.28
C VAL A 40 26.13 -22.33 24.12
N ALA A 41 25.46 -22.23 25.26
CA ALA A 41 24.03 -22.09 25.45
C ALA A 41 23.34 -21.06 24.53
N SER A 42 22.15 -21.45 24.04
CA SER A 42 21.20 -20.62 23.32
C SER A 42 20.91 -19.33 24.09
N THR A 43 21.57 -18.24 23.70
CA THR A 43 21.21 -16.90 24.15
C THR A 43 20.25 -16.33 23.11
N SER A 44 18.96 -16.56 23.34
CA SER A 44 17.90 -15.73 22.76
C SER A 44 18.21 -14.28 23.09
N VAL A 45 18.48 -13.46 22.06
CA VAL A 45 18.54 -12.01 22.23
C VAL A 45 17.12 -11.52 22.47
N SER A 46 16.68 -11.64 23.72
CA SER A 46 15.55 -10.90 24.24
C SER A 46 15.87 -9.43 24.09
N ILE A 47 15.00 -8.72 23.38
CA ILE A 47 14.98 -7.26 23.36
C ILE A 47 14.87 -6.83 24.82
N LYS A 48 15.95 -6.25 25.34
CA LYS A 48 15.89 -5.49 26.59
C LYS A 48 15.18 -4.20 26.20
N GLU A 49 13.88 -4.13 26.51
CA GLU A 49 13.13 -2.88 26.49
C GLU A 49 13.87 -1.91 27.41
N GLU A 50 14.63 -0.98 26.82
CA GLU A 50 15.00 0.22 27.54
C GLU A 50 13.72 1.04 27.76
N PRO A 51 13.47 1.54 28.98
CA PRO A 51 12.27 2.29 29.26
C PRO A 51 12.31 3.58 28.45
N SER A 52 11.49 3.65 27.40
CA SER A 52 11.22 4.91 26.71
C SER A 52 10.72 5.91 27.74
N SER A 53 11.53 6.93 28.04
CA SER A 53 11.14 8.06 28.86
C SER A 53 9.86 8.66 28.27
N GLY A 54 8.73 8.35 28.90
CA GLY A 54 7.40 8.48 28.32
C GLY A 54 6.95 9.93 28.19
N PHE A 55 7.07 10.47 26.98
CA PHE A 55 6.11 11.47 26.53
C PHE A 55 4.85 10.71 26.10
N SER A 56 3.82 10.75 26.96
CA SER A 56 2.49 10.25 26.58
C SER A 56 1.96 11.13 25.45
N ILE A 57 1.83 10.56 24.26
CA ILE A 57 1.16 11.22 23.15
C ILE A 57 -0.33 11.27 23.48
N SER A 58 -0.89 12.47 23.49
CA SER A 58 -2.29 12.72 23.81
C SER A 58 -2.97 13.40 22.63
N PRO A 59 -4.27 13.18 22.42
CA PRO A 59 -5.00 13.89 21.39
C PRO A 59 -5.02 15.41 21.70
N PRO A 60 -5.31 16.26 20.71
CA PRO A 60 -5.41 17.70 20.93
C PRO A 60 -6.45 18.04 22.01
N PRO A 61 -6.29 19.12 22.79
CA PRO A 61 -7.25 19.50 23.82
C PRO A 61 -8.67 19.63 23.26
N ASN A 62 -9.64 19.04 23.96
CA ASN A 62 -11.05 19.02 23.55
C ASN A 62 -11.34 18.36 22.18
N PHE A 63 -10.42 17.53 21.68
CA PHE A 63 -10.62 16.84 20.41
C PHE A 63 -11.81 15.89 20.47
N LYS A 64 -12.69 15.99 19.48
CA LYS A 64 -13.79 15.04 19.25
C LYS A 64 -13.70 14.55 17.80
N PRO A 65 -13.66 13.24 17.56
CA PRO A 65 -13.73 12.71 16.21
C PRO A 65 -14.95 13.27 15.44
N PRO A 66 -14.77 13.65 14.17
CA PRO A 66 -15.87 14.12 13.33
C PRO A 66 -16.89 13.00 13.17
N LYS A 67 -18.17 13.37 13.12
CA LYS A 67 -19.22 12.44 12.71
C LYS A 67 -19.04 12.11 11.22
N PRO A 68 -19.13 10.83 10.80
CA PRO A 68 -19.03 10.47 9.39
C PRO A 68 -20.09 11.20 8.57
N LYS A 69 -19.70 11.70 7.39
CA LYS A 69 -20.60 12.40 6.47
C LYS A 69 -20.64 11.70 5.12
N PRO A 70 -21.70 11.90 4.31
CA PRO A 70 -21.64 11.52 2.91
C PRO A 70 -20.42 12.14 2.23
N PHE A 71 -19.89 11.41 1.25
CA PHE A 71 -18.67 11.78 0.55
C PHE A 71 -18.75 13.21 0.00
N SER A 72 -17.88 14.08 0.51
CA SER A 72 -17.82 15.48 0.14
C SER A 72 -16.39 15.99 0.23
N VAL A 73 -16.06 16.99 -0.59
CA VAL A 73 -14.76 17.66 -0.54
C VAL A 73 -14.93 18.94 0.26
N ARG A 74 -14.12 19.12 1.30
CA ARG A 74 -14.08 20.38 2.04
C ARG A 74 -13.63 21.52 1.11
N PRO A 75 -14.28 22.70 1.12
CA PRO A 75 -14.01 23.75 0.12
C PRO A 75 -12.54 24.18 0.02
N ASP A 76 -11.81 24.22 1.13
CA ASP A 76 -10.38 24.56 1.18
C ASP A 76 -9.46 23.44 0.65
N LYS A 77 -9.98 22.22 0.44
CA LYS A 77 -9.23 21.05 -0.04
C LYS A 77 -9.50 20.68 -1.48
N VAL A 78 -10.29 21.46 -2.23
CA VAL A 78 -10.68 21.16 -3.61
C VAL A 78 -9.45 20.95 -4.51
N PHE A 79 -8.49 21.87 -4.49
CA PHE A 79 -7.28 21.73 -5.31
C PHE A 79 -6.39 20.56 -4.89
N ASP A 80 -6.38 20.23 -3.60
CA ASP A 80 -5.64 19.08 -3.10
C ASP A 80 -6.22 17.77 -3.61
N ILE A 81 -7.53 17.60 -3.50
CA ILE A 81 -8.21 16.40 -3.99
C ILE A 81 -8.14 16.33 -5.52
N LEU A 82 -8.28 17.46 -6.23
CA LEU A 82 -8.14 17.50 -7.68
C LEU A 82 -6.73 17.08 -8.12
N GLY A 83 -5.69 17.63 -7.51
CA GLY A 83 -4.30 17.27 -7.79
C GLY A 83 -3.99 15.79 -7.49
N ALA A 84 -4.57 15.24 -6.41
CA ALA A 84 -4.48 13.82 -6.07
C ALA A 84 -5.25 12.90 -7.01
N SER A 85 -6.29 13.41 -7.68
CA SER A 85 -7.11 12.63 -8.61
C SER A 85 -6.40 12.37 -9.96
N LEU A 86 -5.30 13.05 -10.27
CA LEU A 86 -4.49 12.77 -11.47
C LEU A 86 -4.05 11.31 -11.55
N ALA A 87 -3.84 10.66 -10.40
CA ALA A 87 -3.52 9.24 -10.33
C ALA A 87 -4.57 8.37 -11.05
N LEU A 88 -5.86 8.66 -10.87
CA LEU A 88 -6.95 7.92 -11.53
C LEU A 88 -6.90 8.06 -13.05
N VAL A 89 -6.43 9.20 -13.56
CA VAL A 89 -6.32 9.47 -15.01
C VAL A 89 -5.13 8.70 -15.59
N PHE A 90 -3.95 8.84 -15.00
CA PHE A 90 -2.71 8.28 -15.57
C PHE A 90 -2.53 6.79 -15.29
N ARG A 91 -3.24 6.24 -14.30
CA ARG A 91 -3.11 4.84 -13.89
C ARG A 91 -4.36 4.01 -14.16
N LEU A 92 -5.40 4.65 -14.69
CA LEU A 92 -6.65 4.02 -15.07
C LEU A 92 -7.25 3.25 -13.87
N THR A 93 -7.55 1.97 -14.06
CA THR A 93 -8.12 1.09 -13.02
C THR A 93 -7.07 0.44 -12.13
N THR A 94 -5.78 0.65 -12.40
CA THR A 94 -4.70 0.03 -11.62
C THR A 94 -4.78 0.54 -10.19
N SER A 95 -4.81 -0.37 -9.22
CA SER A 95 -5.04 -0.13 -7.78
C SER A 95 -6.45 0.30 -7.35
N VAL A 96 -7.41 0.46 -8.28
CA VAL A 96 -8.83 0.67 -7.94
C VAL A 96 -9.49 -0.66 -7.55
N LEU A 97 -9.15 -1.73 -8.28
CA LEU A 97 -9.74 -3.06 -8.16
C LEU A 97 -8.74 -4.04 -7.55
N VAL A 98 -9.23 -4.96 -6.72
CA VAL A 98 -8.45 -6.12 -6.27
C VAL A 98 -8.35 -7.19 -7.37
N SER A 99 -7.43 -8.14 -7.20
CA SER A 99 -7.24 -9.26 -8.12
C SER A 99 -8.49 -10.17 -8.17
N GLY A 100 -8.85 -10.58 -9.39
CA GLY A 100 -10.05 -11.37 -9.64
C GLY A 100 -11.36 -10.65 -9.38
N TYR A 101 -11.35 -9.30 -9.40
CA TYR A 101 -12.56 -8.50 -9.23
C TYR A 101 -13.68 -8.92 -10.18
N SER A 102 -14.87 -9.12 -9.65
CA SER A 102 -16.10 -9.33 -10.40
C SER A 102 -17.26 -8.63 -9.71
N ALA A 103 -18.21 -8.12 -10.49
CA ALA A 103 -19.37 -7.41 -9.98
C ALA A 103 -20.66 -7.83 -10.70
N SER A 104 -21.74 -7.96 -9.95
CA SER A 104 -23.08 -8.23 -10.49
C SER A 104 -24.13 -7.39 -9.78
N PHE A 105 -25.18 -7.01 -10.50
CA PHE A 105 -26.35 -6.38 -9.90
C PHE A 105 -27.27 -7.45 -9.32
N VAL A 106 -27.62 -7.30 -8.05
CA VAL A 106 -28.53 -8.20 -7.34
C VAL A 106 -29.67 -7.40 -6.69
N PRO A 107 -30.86 -8.01 -6.51
CA PRO A 107 -31.94 -7.45 -5.71
C PRO A 107 -31.49 -7.08 -4.27
N LYS A 108 -32.12 -6.07 -3.65
CA LYS A 108 -31.68 -5.52 -2.35
C LYS A 108 -31.66 -6.53 -1.20
N ASN A 109 -32.52 -7.53 -1.26
CA ASN A 109 -32.69 -8.57 -0.24
C ASN A 109 -31.58 -9.64 -0.28
N GLU A 110 -30.76 -9.69 -1.33
CA GLU A 110 -29.67 -10.69 -1.42
C GLU A 110 -28.40 -10.32 -0.66
N ILE A 111 -28.23 -9.05 -0.28
CA ILE A 111 -27.08 -8.58 0.51
C ILE A 111 -27.59 -8.05 1.85
N SER A 112 -27.00 -8.54 2.93
CA SER A 112 -27.27 -8.09 4.30
C SER A 112 -27.15 -6.56 4.44
N SER A 113 -27.92 -5.96 5.36
CA SER A 113 -27.77 -4.53 5.70
C SER A 113 -26.40 -4.21 6.27
N GLU A 114 -25.79 -5.18 6.96
CA GLU A 114 -24.49 -5.05 7.62
C GLU A 114 -23.34 -5.07 6.61
N ASP A 115 -23.53 -5.71 5.47
CA ASP A 115 -22.52 -5.81 4.42
C ASP A 115 -22.46 -4.54 3.58
N TYR A 116 -21.25 -4.13 3.22
CA TYR A 116 -21.06 -3.05 2.26
C TYR A 116 -21.60 -3.44 0.87
N ALA A 117 -22.39 -2.56 0.26
CA ALA A 117 -22.78 -2.65 -1.14
C ALA A 117 -23.08 -1.25 -1.67
N LEU A 118 -22.76 -1.00 -2.94
CA LEU A 118 -23.25 0.19 -3.63
C LEU A 118 -24.70 -0.06 -4.08
N GLU A 119 -25.57 0.90 -3.83
CA GLU A 119 -26.95 0.86 -4.29
C GLU A 119 -27.10 1.75 -5.53
N PHE A 120 -27.69 1.21 -6.59
CA PHE A 120 -27.99 1.95 -7.81
C PHE A 120 -29.31 1.48 -8.41
N ALA A 121 -30.23 2.42 -8.64
CA ALA A 121 -31.54 2.17 -9.28
C ALA A 121 -32.33 1.00 -8.66
N GLY A 122 -32.29 0.84 -7.33
CA GLY A 122 -33.01 -0.24 -6.64
C GLY A 122 -32.29 -1.59 -6.60
N PHE A 123 -31.13 -1.72 -7.23
CA PHE A 123 -30.26 -2.89 -7.14
C PHE A 123 -29.07 -2.61 -6.23
N LYS A 124 -28.50 -3.67 -5.66
CA LYS A 124 -27.21 -3.62 -4.98
C LYS A 124 -26.13 -4.22 -5.90
N LEU A 125 -24.97 -3.59 -5.94
CA LEU A 125 -23.81 -4.12 -6.63
C LEU A 125 -23.09 -5.10 -5.70
N LYS A 126 -23.18 -6.38 -5.99
CA LYS A 126 -22.42 -7.44 -5.32
C LYS A 126 -21.03 -7.49 -5.93
N GLU A 127 -20.03 -7.23 -5.12
CA GLU A 127 -18.63 -7.27 -5.54
C GLU A 127 -17.94 -8.50 -4.94
N THR A 128 -17.09 -9.13 -5.73
CA THR A 128 -16.34 -10.33 -5.32
C THR A 128 -14.91 -10.22 -5.83
N SER A 129 -14.03 -11.06 -5.27
CA SER A 129 -12.61 -11.09 -5.60
C SER A 129 -12.04 -12.50 -5.45
N LYS A 130 -10.85 -12.71 -6.02
CA LYS A 130 -10.10 -13.97 -5.90
C LYS A 130 -8.74 -13.67 -5.30
N LEU A 131 -8.72 -13.52 -3.98
CA LEU A 131 -7.51 -13.19 -3.23
C LEU A 131 -6.60 -14.41 -3.08
N GLY A 132 -5.29 -14.18 -3.11
CA GLY A 132 -4.29 -15.21 -2.82
C GLY A 132 -4.08 -15.43 -1.31
N PRO A 133 -3.06 -16.21 -0.93
CA PRO A 133 -2.71 -16.42 0.48
C PRO A 133 -2.53 -15.10 1.22
N ARG A 134 -2.91 -15.05 2.50
CA ARG A 134 -2.71 -13.87 3.36
C ARG A 134 -1.47 -14.10 4.23
N PRO A 135 -0.55 -13.12 4.34
CA PRO A 135 0.59 -13.25 5.23
C PRO A 135 0.14 -13.31 6.69
N GLU A 136 0.82 -14.11 7.52
CA GLU A 136 0.52 -14.21 8.97
C GLU A 136 1.00 -12.97 9.73
N LYS A 137 2.15 -12.43 9.31
CA LYS A 137 2.74 -11.19 9.81
C LYS A 137 2.72 -10.13 8.70
N PRO A 138 2.38 -8.87 8.98
CA PRO A 138 2.42 -7.82 7.97
C PRO A 138 3.80 -7.73 7.30
N ILE A 139 3.80 -7.61 5.97
CA ILE A 139 5.01 -7.31 5.20
C ILE A 139 5.42 -5.88 5.53
N GLU A 140 6.72 -5.63 5.69
CA GLU A 140 7.25 -4.31 5.99
C GLU A 140 7.74 -3.65 4.70
N ILE A 141 7.34 -2.40 4.45
CA ILE A 141 7.78 -1.65 3.27
C ILE A 141 8.28 -0.27 3.68
N TYR A 142 9.55 0.00 3.36
CA TYR A 142 10.21 1.28 3.55
C TYR A 142 10.08 2.09 2.28
N GLU A 143 9.42 3.25 2.35
CA GLU A 143 9.00 4.01 1.17
C GLU A 143 8.77 5.49 1.44
N PHE A 144 8.65 6.31 0.39
CA PHE A 144 8.05 7.65 0.53
C PHE A 144 7.09 7.96 -0.63
N GLU A 145 6.13 8.85 -0.39
CA GLU A 145 4.95 9.02 -1.24
C GLU A 145 5.29 9.53 -2.63
N SER A 146 6.23 10.46 -2.76
CA SER A 146 6.66 11.08 -4.03
C SER A 146 7.72 10.28 -4.80
N CYS A 147 7.72 8.95 -4.64
CA CYS A 147 8.57 8.03 -5.39
C CYS A 147 7.73 7.20 -6.37
N PRO A 148 8.00 7.26 -7.69
CA PRO A 148 7.22 6.48 -8.66
C PRO A 148 7.41 4.97 -8.46
N PHE A 149 8.60 4.54 -8.02
CA PHE A 149 8.89 3.13 -7.74
C PHE A 149 8.15 2.61 -6.50
N CYS A 150 8.06 3.42 -5.43
CA CYS A 150 7.27 3.08 -4.25
C CYS A 150 5.79 2.99 -4.58
N ARG A 151 5.31 3.90 -5.43
CA ARG A 151 3.93 3.93 -5.87
C ARG A 151 3.52 2.66 -6.63
N LYS A 152 4.37 2.12 -7.51
CA LYS A 152 4.14 0.81 -8.15
C LYS A 152 3.90 -0.30 -7.12
N VAL A 153 4.68 -0.30 -6.03
CA VAL A 153 4.53 -1.29 -4.96
C VAL A 153 3.25 -1.07 -4.16
N ARG A 154 2.87 0.18 -3.87
CA ARG A 154 1.56 0.47 -3.26
C ARG A 154 0.39 0.06 -4.15
N GLU A 155 0.52 0.22 -5.47
CA GLU A 155 -0.50 -0.22 -6.41
C GLU A 155 -0.68 -1.74 -6.37
N ILE A 156 0.40 -2.52 -6.37
CA ILE A 156 0.27 -3.99 -6.28
C ILE A 156 -0.25 -4.43 -4.90
N VAL A 157 0.12 -3.76 -3.82
CA VAL A 157 -0.45 -4.01 -2.48
C VAL A 157 -1.96 -3.82 -2.49
N ALA A 158 -2.46 -2.78 -3.16
CA ALA A 158 -3.88 -2.54 -3.32
C ALA A 158 -4.56 -3.63 -4.18
N VAL A 159 -3.96 -4.01 -5.31
CA VAL A 159 -4.46 -5.08 -6.19
C VAL A 159 -4.51 -6.42 -5.45
N LEU A 160 -3.50 -6.75 -4.66
CA LEU A 160 -3.46 -8.02 -3.94
C LEU A 160 -4.25 -8.01 -2.64
N ASP A 161 -4.83 -6.88 -2.25
CA ASP A 161 -5.56 -6.67 -1.00
C ASP A 161 -4.73 -7.04 0.25
N LEU A 162 -3.45 -6.70 0.24
CA LEU A 162 -2.53 -7.02 1.34
C LEU A 162 -2.57 -5.95 2.42
N ASP A 163 -2.40 -6.41 3.66
CA ASP A 163 -2.14 -5.53 4.79
C ASP A 163 -0.63 -5.43 5.00
N VAL A 164 -0.13 -4.20 5.05
CA VAL A 164 1.30 -3.90 4.97
C VAL A 164 1.66 -2.86 6.01
N LEU A 165 2.74 -3.11 6.75
CA LEU A 165 3.32 -2.16 7.67
C LEU A 165 4.28 -1.24 6.91
N PHE A 166 3.87 0.00 6.71
CA PHE A 166 4.70 1.00 6.04
C PHE A 166 5.58 1.75 7.02
N TYR A 167 6.85 1.88 6.65
CA TYR A 167 7.86 2.70 7.33
C TYR A 167 8.25 3.88 6.45
N PRO A 168 7.70 5.09 6.71
CA PRO A 168 7.98 6.21 5.85
C PRO A 168 9.44 6.65 5.87
N CYS A 169 9.99 6.96 4.71
CA CYS A 169 11.39 7.32 4.49
C CYS A 169 11.51 8.64 3.72
N PRO A 170 10.82 9.73 4.14
CA PRO A 170 10.93 11.02 3.45
C PRO A 170 12.39 11.49 3.42
N ARG A 171 12.69 12.43 2.52
CA ARG A 171 13.98 13.11 2.50
C ARG A 171 14.21 13.81 3.84
N ASN A 172 15.42 13.63 4.39
CA ASN A 172 15.84 14.14 5.70
C ASN A 172 15.12 13.49 6.91
N GLY A 173 14.37 12.39 6.71
CA GLY A 173 13.81 11.61 7.82
C GLY A 173 14.91 11.00 8.69
N PRO A 174 14.91 11.25 10.02
CA PRO A 174 15.96 10.78 10.92
C PRO A 174 15.83 9.29 11.32
N ASN A 175 14.66 8.67 11.18
CA ASN A 175 14.40 7.36 11.81
C ASN A 175 14.56 6.18 10.83
N PHE A 176 13.66 6.05 9.84
CA PHE A 176 13.56 4.80 9.07
C PHE A 176 14.46 4.78 7.84
N ARG A 177 14.76 5.94 7.26
CA ARG A 177 15.66 6.03 6.10
C ARG A 177 17.09 5.56 6.43
N PRO A 178 17.71 5.94 7.57
CA PRO A 178 18.98 5.35 8.01
C PRO A 178 18.87 3.85 8.29
N ARG A 179 17.78 3.41 8.95
CA ARG A 179 17.55 1.99 9.25
C ARG A 179 17.48 1.14 7.98
N ALA A 180 16.73 1.56 6.96
CA ALA A 180 16.67 0.89 5.67
C ALA A 180 18.05 0.76 5.00
N ALA A 181 18.90 1.79 5.12
CA ALA A 181 20.26 1.76 4.61
C ALA A 181 21.18 0.83 5.42
N GLN A 182 20.99 0.70 6.74
CA GLN A 182 21.73 -0.26 7.56
C GLN A 182 21.35 -1.70 7.21
N MET A 183 20.06 -1.97 6.96
CA MET A 183 19.56 -3.32 6.68
C MET A 183 19.87 -3.78 5.25
N GLY A 184 19.64 -2.93 4.24
CA GLY A 184 19.86 -3.32 2.84
C GLY A 184 21.13 -2.74 2.19
N GLY A 185 21.91 -1.94 2.92
CA GLY A 185 23.20 -1.41 2.45
C GLY A 185 23.10 -0.21 1.50
N LYS A 186 21.90 0.25 1.11
CA LYS A 186 21.70 1.40 0.21
C LYS A 186 20.51 2.27 0.65
N LYS A 187 20.62 3.59 0.41
CA LYS A 187 19.51 4.55 0.55
C LYS A 187 18.61 4.55 -0.70
N GLN A 188 18.12 3.37 -1.08
CA GLN A 188 17.25 3.13 -2.24
C GLN A 188 15.85 2.73 -1.77
N PHE A 189 14.81 3.16 -2.50
CA PHE A 189 13.42 2.89 -2.14
C PHE A 189 12.60 2.50 -3.38
N PRO A 190 11.60 1.62 -3.24
CA PRO A 190 11.18 0.94 -2.00
C PRO A 190 12.18 -0.15 -1.56
N TYR A 191 12.16 -0.47 -0.26
CA TYR A 191 12.82 -1.63 0.32
C TYR A 191 11.78 -2.45 1.09
N MET A 192 11.67 -3.74 0.77
CA MET A 192 10.67 -4.64 1.35
C MET A 192 11.35 -5.67 2.26
N VAL A 193 10.70 -6.00 3.37
CA VAL A 193 11.04 -7.13 4.24
C VAL A 193 9.78 -7.95 4.47
N ASP A 194 9.86 -9.25 4.16
CA ASP A 194 8.79 -10.21 4.43
C ASP A 194 9.18 -11.12 5.61
N PRO A 195 8.65 -10.86 6.82
CA PRO A 195 8.98 -11.66 8.00
C PRO A 195 8.43 -13.08 7.95
N ASN A 196 7.51 -13.39 7.03
CA ASN A 196 6.93 -14.73 6.87
C ASN A 196 7.90 -15.68 6.13
N THR A 197 8.82 -15.14 5.34
CA THR A 197 9.77 -15.92 4.54
C THR A 197 11.24 -15.60 4.84
N GLY A 198 11.50 -14.49 5.55
CA GLY A 198 12.85 -13.96 5.78
C GLY A 198 13.43 -13.22 4.57
N VAL A 199 12.65 -13.04 3.51
CA VAL A 199 13.11 -12.36 2.29
C VAL A 199 13.13 -10.85 2.49
N SER A 200 14.21 -10.21 2.08
CA SER A 200 14.26 -8.76 1.91
C SER A 200 14.88 -8.38 0.56
N MET A 201 14.37 -7.31 -0.06
CA MET A 201 14.82 -6.91 -1.40
C MET A 201 14.56 -5.45 -1.72
N TYR A 202 15.31 -4.94 -2.69
CA TYR A 202 15.06 -3.70 -3.41
C TYR A 202 14.37 -3.99 -4.75
N GLU A 203 14.37 -2.99 -5.64
CA GLU A 203 13.86 -3.03 -7.00
C GLU A 203 12.35 -3.26 -7.06
N SER A 204 11.61 -2.19 -7.39
CA SER A 204 10.14 -2.21 -7.38
C SER A 204 9.54 -3.33 -8.22
N ASP A 205 10.15 -3.67 -9.38
CA ASP A 205 9.67 -4.76 -10.23
C ASP A 205 9.87 -6.15 -9.61
N ASP A 206 10.99 -6.37 -8.93
CA ASP A 206 11.28 -7.62 -8.23
C ASP A 206 10.35 -7.79 -7.02
N ILE A 207 10.10 -6.70 -6.27
CA ILE A 207 9.13 -6.67 -5.17
C ILE A 207 7.73 -7.02 -5.69
N ILE A 208 7.28 -6.38 -6.77
CA ILE A 208 5.96 -6.66 -7.36
C ILE A 208 5.85 -8.12 -7.78
N LYS A 209 6.86 -8.64 -8.47
CA LYS A 209 6.91 -10.04 -8.90
C LYS A 209 6.84 -10.99 -7.69
N TYR A 210 7.64 -10.74 -6.66
CA TYR A 210 7.62 -11.52 -5.43
C TYR A 210 6.25 -11.55 -4.77
N LEU A 211 5.63 -10.37 -4.58
CA LEU A 211 4.31 -10.27 -3.93
C LEU A 211 3.23 -11.00 -4.72
N VAL A 212 3.25 -10.89 -6.05
CA VAL A 212 2.31 -11.56 -6.94
C VAL A 212 2.48 -13.07 -6.96
N GLU A 213 3.73 -13.56 -6.96
CA GLU A 213 4.03 -15.00 -6.92
C GLU A 213 3.67 -15.61 -5.56
N LYS A 214 3.95 -14.89 -4.46
CA LYS A 214 3.77 -15.40 -3.10
C LYS A 214 2.34 -15.25 -2.57
N TYR A 215 1.69 -14.13 -2.88
CA TYR A 215 0.41 -13.74 -2.27
C TYR A 215 -0.69 -13.40 -3.30
N GLY A 216 -0.42 -13.60 -4.59
CA GLY A 216 -1.35 -13.36 -5.69
C GLY A 216 -1.61 -14.62 -6.54
N ASP A 217 -1.88 -14.41 -7.82
CA ASP A 217 -2.15 -15.46 -8.82
C ASP A 217 -0.98 -15.67 -9.79
N GLY A 218 0.19 -15.10 -9.49
CA GLY A 218 1.37 -15.17 -10.35
C GLY A 218 1.35 -14.22 -11.55
N LYS A 219 0.31 -13.39 -11.74
CA LYS A 219 0.19 -12.47 -12.88
C LYS A 219 0.33 -11.01 -12.47
N VAL A 220 1.40 -10.37 -12.93
CA VAL A 220 1.57 -8.92 -12.74
C VAL A 220 0.58 -8.16 -13.63
N PRO A 221 -0.19 -7.21 -13.10
CA PRO A 221 -1.09 -6.37 -13.91
C PRO A 221 -0.33 -5.64 -15.02
N ILE A 222 -0.91 -5.55 -16.21
CA ILE A 222 -0.23 -5.01 -17.39
C ILE A 222 0.34 -3.60 -17.14
N MET A 223 -0.40 -2.72 -16.47
CA MET A 223 0.06 -1.35 -16.16
C MET A 223 1.29 -1.29 -15.25
N LEU A 224 1.57 -2.37 -14.52
CA LEU A 224 2.75 -2.54 -13.68
C LEU A 224 3.89 -3.31 -14.38
N SER A 225 3.69 -3.80 -15.61
CA SER A 225 4.67 -4.60 -16.35
C SER A 225 5.16 -3.94 -17.66
N LEU A 226 4.92 -2.64 -17.87
CA LEU A 226 5.35 -1.90 -19.08
C LEU A 226 6.74 -1.26 -18.95
N GLY A 227 7.48 -1.57 -17.88
CA GLY A 227 8.83 -1.07 -17.65
C GLY A 227 8.90 0.46 -17.53
N LEU A 228 9.65 1.11 -18.43
CA LEU A 228 9.84 2.57 -18.41
C LEU A 228 8.51 3.32 -18.52
N LEU A 229 7.56 2.83 -19.31
CA LEU A 229 6.26 3.47 -19.48
C LEU A 229 5.44 3.46 -18.17
N THR A 230 5.53 2.37 -17.40
CA THR A 230 4.97 2.33 -16.03
C THR A 230 5.58 3.44 -15.20
N THR A 231 6.90 3.56 -15.16
CA THR A 231 7.59 4.58 -14.34
C THR A 231 7.23 6.02 -14.75
N LEU A 232 7.06 6.29 -16.05
CA LEU A 232 6.65 7.61 -16.55
C LEU A 232 5.22 7.95 -16.12
N THR A 233 4.27 7.02 -16.29
CA THR A 233 2.87 7.24 -15.90
C THR A 233 2.71 7.36 -14.38
N GLU A 234 3.52 6.65 -13.60
CA GLU A 234 3.65 6.83 -12.14
C GLU A 234 4.15 8.24 -11.79
N GLY A 235 5.15 8.75 -12.51
CA GLY A 235 5.62 10.13 -12.36
C GLY A 235 4.52 11.15 -12.65
N PHE A 236 3.80 11.00 -13.76
CA PHE A 236 2.70 11.89 -14.14
C PHE A 236 1.54 11.85 -13.14
N ALA A 237 1.24 10.69 -12.55
CA ALA A 237 0.23 10.57 -11.49
C ALA A 237 0.49 11.46 -10.27
N MET A 238 1.73 11.92 -10.06
CA MET A 238 2.13 12.70 -8.88
C MET A 238 2.33 14.19 -9.13
N ILE A 239 2.34 14.66 -10.39
CA ILE A 239 2.71 16.06 -10.71
C ILE A 239 1.78 17.08 -10.04
N GLY A 240 0.49 16.74 -9.89
CA GLY A 240 -0.51 17.58 -9.24
C GLY A 240 -0.32 17.73 -7.72
N ARG A 241 0.67 17.05 -7.13
CA ARG A 241 0.96 17.10 -5.69
C ARG A 241 2.13 17.99 -5.33
N MET A 242 2.87 18.51 -6.32
CA MET A 242 3.96 19.48 -6.11
C MET A 242 5.00 19.01 -5.06
N GLY A 243 5.27 17.70 -5.00
CA GLY A 243 6.26 17.14 -4.06
C GLY A 243 5.77 16.95 -2.62
N LYS A 244 4.46 17.07 -2.33
CA LYS A 244 3.91 16.62 -1.04
C LYS A 244 4.26 15.14 -0.76
N GLY A 245 4.57 14.83 0.49
CA GLY A 245 5.07 13.51 0.88
C GLY A 245 6.55 13.25 0.56
N SER A 246 7.33 14.27 0.17
CA SER A 246 8.76 14.08 -0.19
C SER A 246 9.74 14.31 0.96
N SER A 247 9.47 15.24 1.86
CA SER A 247 10.46 15.73 2.82
C SER A 247 9.91 15.69 4.23
N TYR A 248 10.79 15.38 5.18
CA TYR A 248 10.46 15.24 6.58
C TYR A 248 10.04 16.56 7.20
N THR A 249 9.03 16.51 8.06
CA THR A 249 8.62 17.55 8.99
C THR A 249 8.91 17.04 10.40
N PRO A 250 9.63 17.80 11.26
CA PRO A 250 9.88 17.43 12.64
C PRO A 250 8.62 16.93 13.36
N SER A 251 8.74 15.78 14.02
CA SER A 251 7.61 15.06 14.60
C SER A 251 8.01 14.19 15.79
N LYS A 252 7.01 13.90 16.62
CA LYS A 252 7.04 12.89 17.67
C LYS A 252 6.86 11.51 17.03
N LEU A 253 7.78 10.59 17.29
CA LEU A 253 7.63 9.21 16.81
C LEU A 253 6.65 8.45 17.72
N PRO A 254 5.58 7.83 17.19
CA PRO A 254 4.66 7.03 18.00
C PRO A 254 5.32 5.75 18.49
N SER A 255 4.86 5.23 19.64
CA SER A 255 5.34 3.96 20.20
C SER A 255 4.75 2.75 19.47
N LYS A 256 3.53 2.90 18.93
CA LYS A 256 2.84 1.89 18.12
C LYS A 256 2.52 2.45 16.72
N PRO A 257 2.64 1.66 15.64
CA PRO A 257 2.15 2.06 14.34
C PRO A 257 0.67 2.45 14.40
N LEU A 258 0.26 3.43 13.60
CA LEU A 258 -1.15 3.78 13.44
C LEU A 258 -1.82 2.82 12.45
N ASP A 259 -3.12 2.57 12.57
CA ASP A 259 -3.86 1.76 11.60
C ASP A 259 -4.62 2.67 10.63
N ILE A 260 -4.51 2.40 9.34
CA ILE A 260 -5.16 3.19 8.29
C ILE A 260 -5.89 2.28 7.30
N TRP A 261 -7.20 2.45 7.19
CA TRP A 261 -8.02 1.79 6.18
C TRP A 261 -8.06 2.67 4.94
N ALA A 262 -7.43 2.23 3.87
CA ALA A 262 -7.19 3.04 2.68
C ALA A 262 -6.86 2.18 1.45
N TYR A 263 -6.69 2.81 0.29
CA TYR A 263 -6.11 2.17 -0.89
C TYR A 263 -5.43 3.22 -1.78
N GLU A 264 -4.55 2.79 -2.68
CA GLU A 264 -3.66 3.68 -3.42
C GLU A 264 -4.42 4.67 -4.31
N ALA A 265 -5.43 4.20 -5.06
CA ALA A 265 -6.16 5.02 -6.02
C ALA A 265 -7.05 6.13 -5.43
N SER A 266 -7.39 6.09 -4.13
CA SER A 266 -8.25 7.12 -3.54
C SER A 266 -7.49 8.43 -3.31
N PRO A 267 -7.95 9.57 -3.88
CA PRO A 267 -7.29 10.86 -3.68
C PRO A 267 -7.35 11.34 -2.22
N PHE A 268 -8.41 10.98 -1.49
CA PHE A 268 -8.56 11.30 -0.06
C PHE A 268 -7.59 10.50 0.80
N CYS A 269 -7.32 9.25 0.43
CA CYS A 269 -6.31 8.44 1.10
C CYS A 269 -4.90 8.95 0.81
N LYS A 270 -4.66 9.39 -0.44
CA LYS A 270 -3.37 9.94 -0.85
C LYS A 270 -2.96 11.15 -0.01
N VAL A 271 -3.84 12.12 0.19
CA VAL A 271 -3.52 13.32 0.98
C VAL A 271 -3.24 13.01 2.45
N VAL A 272 -3.85 11.95 3.01
CA VAL A 272 -3.53 11.48 4.37
C VAL A 272 -2.16 10.78 4.38
N ARG A 273 -1.87 9.91 3.41
CA ARG A 273 -0.57 9.24 3.29
C ARG A 273 0.58 10.23 3.13
N GLU A 274 0.38 11.32 2.37
CA GLU A 274 1.37 12.41 2.27
C GLU A 274 1.79 12.92 3.66
N VAL A 275 0.82 13.10 4.57
CA VAL A 275 1.08 13.60 5.93
C VAL A 275 1.67 12.53 6.83
N LEU A 276 1.19 11.28 6.76
CA LEU A 276 1.82 10.15 7.45
C LEU A 276 3.29 10.03 7.06
N VAL A 277 3.62 10.23 5.78
CA VAL A 277 4.99 10.17 5.27
C VAL A 277 5.82 11.38 5.71
N GLU A 278 5.30 12.59 5.58
CA GLU A 278 6.00 13.83 5.99
C GLU A 278 6.34 13.82 7.48
N LEU A 279 5.44 13.31 8.33
CA LEU A 279 5.64 13.21 9.78
C LEU A 279 6.38 11.93 10.19
N GLU A 280 6.83 11.11 9.23
CA GLU A 280 7.53 9.85 9.49
C GLU A 280 6.76 8.89 10.44
N LEU A 281 5.44 8.80 10.25
CA LEU A 281 4.56 7.98 11.10
C LEU A 281 4.41 6.56 10.53
N PRO A 282 4.96 5.53 11.21
CA PRO A 282 4.77 4.14 10.79
C PRO A 282 3.28 3.78 10.89
N HIS A 283 2.78 3.05 9.89
CA HIS A 283 1.36 2.72 9.84
C HIS A 283 1.08 1.36 9.19
N LEU A 284 0.15 0.62 9.77
CA LEU A 284 -0.43 -0.58 9.18
C LEU A 284 -1.55 -0.16 8.21
N LEU A 285 -1.32 -0.37 6.92
CA LEU A 285 -2.35 -0.19 5.91
C LEU A 285 -3.27 -1.41 5.88
N HIS A 286 -4.56 -1.21 6.07
CA HIS A 286 -5.61 -2.16 5.69
C HIS A 286 -6.15 -1.79 4.31
N SER A 287 -5.72 -2.53 3.28
CA SER A 287 -6.15 -2.23 1.91
C SER A 287 -7.66 -2.43 1.74
N CYS A 288 -8.31 -1.43 1.15
CA CYS A 288 -9.76 -1.39 0.93
C CYS A 288 -10.10 -1.09 -0.55
N ALA A 289 -9.33 -1.59 -1.51
CA ALA A 289 -9.67 -1.47 -2.93
C ALA A 289 -11.04 -2.11 -3.24
N ARG A 290 -11.63 -1.81 -4.40
CA ARG A 290 -12.95 -2.32 -4.79
C ARG A 290 -12.90 -3.84 -4.91
N GLY A 291 -13.90 -4.52 -4.35
CA GLY A 291 -13.96 -5.98 -4.21
C GLY A 291 -13.20 -6.55 -3.00
N SER A 292 -12.55 -5.71 -2.20
CA SER A 292 -11.94 -6.16 -0.94
C SER A 292 -13.02 -6.56 0.08
N PRO A 293 -12.92 -7.74 0.73
CA PRO A 293 -13.84 -8.13 1.79
C PRO A 293 -13.71 -7.22 3.03
N LYS A 294 -12.58 -6.52 3.18
CA LYS A 294 -12.34 -5.57 4.29
C LYS A 294 -13.32 -4.40 4.29
N ARG A 295 -13.98 -4.11 3.16
CA ARG A 295 -15.06 -3.13 3.10
C ARG A 295 -16.27 -3.53 3.94
N HIS A 296 -16.62 -4.82 3.93
CA HIS A 296 -17.68 -5.37 4.79
C HIS A 296 -17.22 -5.35 6.25
N VAL A 297 -15.98 -5.79 6.52
CA VAL A 297 -15.41 -5.79 7.88
C VAL A 297 -15.45 -4.40 8.51
N LEU A 298 -14.99 -3.38 7.79
CA LEU A 298 -15.02 -2.01 8.30
C LEU A 298 -16.46 -1.56 8.57
N LYS A 299 -17.38 -1.76 7.61
CA LYS A 299 -18.79 -1.39 7.79
C LYS A 299 -19.43 -2.08 8.99
N GLN A 300 -19.24 -3.37 9.15
CA GLN A 300 -19.79 -4.15 10.25
C GLN A 300 -19.24 -3.67 11.61
N ARG A 301 -17.95 -3.29 11.65
CA ARG A 301 -17.30 -2.84 12.89
C ARG A 301 -17.70 -1.44 13.32
N VAL A 302 -17.86 -0.51 12.37
CA VAL A 302 -18.04 0.92 12.68
C VAL A 302 -19.37 1.50 12.20
N GLY A 303 -20.23 0.67 11.60
CA GLY A 303 -21.55 1.03 11.07
C GLY A 303 -21.54 1.81 9.74
N HIS A 304 -20.37 2.16 9.22
CA HIS A 304 -20.21 2.98 8.00
C HIS A 304 -18.98 2.55 7.22
N PHE A 305 -19.04 2.62 5.89
CA PHE A 305 -17.85 2.43 5.06
C PHE A 305 -17.50 3.71 4.33
N GLN A 306 -16.33 4.23 4.66
CA GLN A 306 -15.66 5.31 3.94
C GLN A 306 -14.15 5.18 4.20
N VAL A 307 -13.34 5.64 3.26
CA VAL A 307 -11.89 5.68 3.43
C VAL A 307 -11.34 7.03 2.98
N PRO A 308 -10.32 7.58 3.64
CA PRO A 308 -9.55 6.97 4.74
C PRO A 308 -10.32 6.88 6.07
N TYR A 309 -10.01 5.86 6.85
CA TYR A 309 -10.40 5.74 8.27
C TYR A 309 -9.16 5.43 9.10
N LEU A 310 -8.90 6.27 10.09
CA LEU A 310 -7.72 6.22 10.97
C LEU A 310 -8.11 5.61 12.31
N GLU A 311 -7.27 4.72 12.83
CA GLU A 311 -7.24 4.34 14.24
C GLU A 311 -5.84 4.61 14.80
N ASP A 312 -5.77 5.39 15.87
CA ASP A 312 -4.52 5.74 16.53
C ASP A 312 -4.44 5.06 17.90
N PRO A 313 -3.70 3.95 18.01
CA PRO A 313 -3.58 3.22 19.27
C PRO A 313 -2.76 3.96 20.33
N ASN A 314 -2.06 5.05 19.96
CA ASN A 314 -1.26 5.84 20.88
C ASN A 314 -2.14 6.84 21.66
N THR A 315 -3.28 7.26 21.10
CA THR A 315 -4.21 8.23 21.71
C THR A 315 -5.62 7.66 21.97
N GLY A 316 -5.96 6.53 21.35
CA GLY A 316 -7.30 5.96 21.33
C GLY A 316 -8.26 6.61 20.32
N VAL A 317 -7.80 7.57 19.52
CA VAL A 317 -8.64 8.25 18.53
C VAL A 317 -8.95 7.33 17.35
N GLN A 318 -10.22 7.31 16.95
CA GLN A 318 -10.68 6.66 15.73
C GLN A 318 -11.56 7.62 14.95
N MET A 319 -11.30 7.82 13.65
CA MET A 319 -11.98 8.86 12.89
C MET A 319 -11.99 8.66 11.38
N PHE A 320 -13.03 9.22 10.75
CA PHE A 320 -13.12 9.42 9.30
C PHE A 320 -12.69 10.85 8.93
N GLU A 321 -12.92 11.18 7.66
CA GLU A 321 -12.76 12.50 7.05
C GLU A 321 -11.29 12.91 6.87
N SER A 322 -10.80 12.82 5.63
CA SER A 322 -9.37 12.98 5.33
C SER A 322 -8.77 14.32 5.78
N ALA A 323 -9.54 15.40 5.75
CA ALA A 323 -9.04 16.73 6.08
C ALA A 323 -8.86 16.88 7.60
N GLU A 324 -9.82 16.38 8.37
CA GLU A 324 -9.80 16.30 9.82
C GLU A 324 -8.74 15.31 10.30
N ILE A 325 -8.54 14.19 9.60
CA ILE A 325 -7.42 13.26 9.87
C ILE A 325 -6.08 13.99 9.72
N ILE A 326 -5.89 14.77 8.66
CA ILE A 326 -4.66 15.55 8.45
C ILE A 326 -4.44 16.55 9.58
N GLU A 327 -5.48 17.28 9.98
CA GLU A 327 -5.41 18.25 11.08
C GLU A 327 -5.07 17.56 12.40
N TYR A 328 -5.71 16.42 12.68
CA TYR A 328 -5.43 15.59 13.84
C TYR A 328 -3.97 15.13 13.86
N LEU A 329 -3.47 14.55 12.77
CA LEU A 329 -2.09 14.04 12.68
C LEU A 329 -1.08 15.16 12.91
N ARG A 330 -1.28 16.33 12.28
CA ARG A 330 -0.39 17.49 12.47
C ARG A 330 -0.44 18.03 13.89
N ALA A 331 -1.62 18.19 14.47
CA ALA A 331 -1.77 18.70 15.83
C ALA A 331 -1.19 17.73 16.89
N THR A 332 -1.29 16.43 16.64
CA THR A 332 -0.86 15.39 17.59
C THR A 332 0.64 15.11 17.50
N TYR A 333 1.18 15.03 16.28
CA TYR A 333 2.52 14.50 16.06
C TYR A 333 3.56 15.52 15.60
N ALA A 334 3.20 16.63 14.95
CA ALA A 334 4.20 17.62 14.56
C ALA A 334 4.85 18.29 15.79
N LEU A 335 6.10 18.75 15.62
CA LEU A 335 6.90 19.46 16.62
C LEU A 335 7.04 20.95 16.28
#